data_AF-A0A562U4U6-F1
#
_entry.id   AF-A0A562U4U6-F1
#
_cell.length_a   1.000
_cell.length_b   1.000
_cell.length_c   1.000
_cell.angle_alpha   90.00
_cell.angle_beta   90.00
_cell.angle_gamma   90.00
#
_symmetry.space_group_name_H-M   'P 1'
#
loop_
_entity.id
_entity.type
_entity.pdbx_description
1 polymer ?
#
loop_
_entity_poly.entity_id
_entity_poly.type
_entity_poly.pdbx_seq_one_letter_code
_entity_poly.pdbx_strand_id
1 'polypeptide(L)'
;MDEVSKFIFGSGNGYNGFDRVAFWTSLLGLIALYQLIGLKKVSKADFINQFTKDFFNASTQNLIILLNYNALDFKVKEVNLGNDVPCEHFPYFEVNRKSVKQLPIDGKNAKKYLYRDNYSGFEMDDLLLGLFEDIGCFEKQGLIGIQAVYDTFSWYIETAWNSPAIKNYIEYSQNLEKDGDDIYENFKYIFTKSESFGKAKLNGDWIWFWKLKWFVSNKILKR
;
A
#
# COMPACT_ATOMS: atom_id res chain seq x y z
N MET A 1 23.70 -50.73 10.68
CA MET A 1 22.23 -50.59 10.54
C MET A 1 21.73 -49.87 11.77
N ASP A 2 21.60 -48.56 11.62
CA ASP A 2 21.43 -47.59 12.70
C ASP A 2 20.13 -47.78 13.48
N GLU A 3 20.16 -47.42 14.76
CA GLU A 3 18.99 -47.37 15.65
C GLU A 3 17.81 -46.58 15.05
N VAL A 4 18.11 -45.60 14.20
CA VAL A 4 17.11 -44.82 13.44
C VAL A 4 16.25 -45.73 12.56
N SER A 5 16.82 -46.77 11.93
CA SER A 5 16.07 -47.70 11.09
C SER A 5 15.14 -48.61 11.89
N LYS A 6 15.55 -49.04 13.09
CA LYS A 6 14.70 -49.82 14.01
C LYS A 6 13.59 -48.96 14.61
N PHE A 7 13.85 -47.67 14.84
CA PHE A 7 12.83 -46.74 15.30
C PHE A 7 11.77 -46.45 14.22
N ILE A 8 12.17 -46.38 12.94
CA ILE A 8 11.26 -46.10 11.82
C ILE A 8 10.48 -47.34 11.36
N PHE A 9 11.08 -48.54 11.36
CA PHE A 9 10.47 -49.75 10.77
C PHE A 9 10.23 -50.92 11.74
N GLY A 10 10.61 -50.80 13.03
CA GLY A 10 10.45 -51.90 14.00
C GLY A 10 8.99 -52.11 14.41
N SER A 11 8.44 -53.30 14.12
CA SER A 11 7.13 -53.79 14.60
C SER A 11 7.23 -54.32 16.05
N GLY A 12 7.48 -53.42 17.00
CA GLY A 12 7.44 -53.76 18.42
C GLY A 12 6.01 -53.66 18.96
N ASN A 13 5.36 -54.80 19.16
CA ASN A 13 4.12 -54.92 19.93
C ASN A 13 4.40 -54.58 21.40
N GLY A 14 4.15 -53.35 21.82
CA GLY A 14 4.28 -52.95 23.21
C GLY A 14 4.22 -51.44 23.41
N TYR A 15 3.02 -50.93 23.70
CA TYR A 15 2.75 -49.69 24.46
C TYR A 15 3.23 -48.30 23.97
N ASN A 16 3.79 -48.13 22.76
CA ASN A 16 4.19 -46.79 22.26
C ASN A 16 3.47 -46.34 20.96
N GLY A 17 2.20 -46.72 20.78
CA GLY A 17 1.43 -46.36 19.57
C GLY A 17 1.11 -44.87 19.44
N PHE A 18 0.93 -44.17 20.58
CA PHE A 18 0.57 -42.74 20.60
C PHE A 18 1.71 -41.82 20.17
N ASP A 19 2.95 -42.11 20.59
CA ASP A 19 4.11 -41.26 20.28
C ASP A 19 4.48 -41.27 18.79
N ARG A 20 4.32 -42.42 18.11
CA ARG A 20 4.59 -42.52 16.68
C ARG A 20 3.57 -41.73 15.85
N VAL A 21 2.29 -41.85 16.18
CA VAL A 21 1.23 -41.11 15.47
C VAL A 21 1.36 -39.61 15.72
N ALA A 22 1.66 -39.21 16.96
CA ALA A 22 1.91 -37.81 17.31
C ALA A 22 3.11 -37.24 16.55
N PHE A 23 4.22 -37.98 16.46
CA PHE A 23 5.40 -37.59 15.69
C PHE A 23 5.09 -37.40 14.20
N TRP A 24 4.42 -38.36 13.57
CA TRP A 24 4.06 -38.26 12.15
C TRP A 24 3.06 -37.14 11.87
N THR A 25 2.08 -36.95 12.75
CA THR A 25 1.10 -35.84 12.64
C THR A 25 1.80 -34.48 12.79
N SER A 26 2.74 -34.36 13.71
CA SER A 26 3.53 -33.14 13.92
C SER A 26 4.45 -32.85 12.74
N LEU A 27 5.10 -33.88 12.17
CA LEU A 27 5.93 -33.76 10.98
C LEU A 27 5.12 -33.32 9.75
N LEU A 28 3.94 -33.92 9.53
CA LEU A 28 3.02 -33.50 8.47
C LEU A 28 2.53 -32.06 8.69
N GLY A 29 2.25 -31.68 9.93
CA GLY A 29 1.92 -30.30 10.29
C GLY A 29 3.04 -29.32 9.95
N LEU A 30 4.30 -29.67 10.20
CA LEU A 30 5.47 -28.86 9.84
C LEU A 30 5.64 -28.74 8.32
N ILE A 31 5.46 -29.84 7.57
CA ILE A 31 5.52 -29.83 6.10
C ILE A 31 4.39 -28.96 5.53
N ALA A 32 3.17 -29.10 6.05
CA ALA A 32 2.03 -28.27 5.65
C ALA A 32 2.26 -26.78 5.96
N LEU A 33 2.84 -26.46 7.12
CA LEU A 33 3.24 -25.09 7.46
C LEU A 33 4.30 -24.55 6.48
N TYR A 34 5.28 -25.37 6.11
CA TYR A 34 6.31 -24.99 5.15
C TYR A 34 5.73 -24.74 3.76
N GLN A 35 4.82 -25.61 3.30
CA GLN A 35 4.10 -25.43 2.04
C GLN A 35 3.19 -24.19 2.06
N LEU A 36 2.50 -23.93 3.17
CA LEU A 36 1.70 -22.71 3.37
C LEU A 36 2.56 -21.45 3.32
N ILE A 37 3.77 -21.48 3.87
CA ILE A 37 4.74 -20.38 3.75
C ILE A 37 5.16 -20.19 2.28
N GLY A 38 5.37 -21.29 1.54
CA GLY A 38 5.67 -21.27 0.11
C GLY A 38 4.54 -20.65 -0.73
N LEU A 39 3.30 -21.10 -0.54
CA LEU A 39 2.11 -20.57 -1.22
C LEU A 39 1.88 -19.09 -0.90
N LYS A 40 2.11 -18.68 0.34
CA LYS A 40 2.07 -17.25 0.73
C LYS A 40 3.09 -16.41 -0.02
N LYS A 41 4.26 -16.95 -0.40
CA LYS A 41 5.26 -16.21 -1.19
C LYS A 41 4.83 -16.05 -2.65
N VAL A 42 4.32 -17.12 -3.28
CA VAL A 42 3.87 -17.08 -4.68
C VAL A 42 2.67 -16.14 -4.83
N SER A 43 1.65 -16.29 -3.97
CA SER A 43 0.48 -15.40 -3.96
C SER A 43 0.85 -13.93 -3.74
N LYS A 44 1.86 -13.65 -2.90
CA LYS A 44 2.39 -12.29 -2.71
C LYS A 44 3.04 -11.73 -3.97
N ALA A 45 3.84 -12.54 -4.68
CA ALA A 45 4.49 -12.11 -5.90
C ALA A 45 3.47 -11.84 -7.02
N ASP A 46 2.47 -12.70 -7.17
CA ASP A 46 1.40 -12.51 -8.14
C ASP A 46 0.56 -11.27 -7.83
N PHE A 47 0.21 -11.06 -6.55
CA PHE A 47 -0.48 -9.85 -6.11
C PHE A 47 0.32 -8.59 -6.44
N ILE A 48 1.61 -8.55 -6.08
CA ILE A 48 2.47 -7.38 -6.37
C ILE A 48 2.56 -7.17 -7.87
N ASN A 49 2.76 -8.22 -8.67
CA ASN A 49 2.84 -8.10 -10.13
C ASN A 49 1.54 -7.54 -10.75
N GLN A 50 0.39 -8.02 -10.31
CA GLN A 50 -0.90 -7.52 -10.79
C GLN A 50 -1.12 -6.07 -10.36
N PHE A 51 -0.91 -5.77 -9.08
CA PHE A 51 -1.05 -4.41 -8.55
C PHE A 51 -0.08 -3.43 -9.22
N THR A 52 1.16 -3.84 -9.45
CA THR A 52 2.16 -3.07 -10.21
C THR A 52 1.65 -2.75 -11.61
N LYS A 53 1.03 -3.69 -12.33
CA LYS A 53 0.47 -3.41 -13.66
C LYS A 53 -0.68 -2.40 -13.60
N ASP A 54 -1.55 -2.53 -12.61
CA ASP A 54 -2.70 -1.63 -12.44
C ASP A 54 -2.25 -0.23 -12.05
N PHE A 55 -1.26 -0.13 -11.14
CA PHE A 55 -0.68 1.14 -10.68
C PHE A 55 0.18 1.83 -11.76
N PHE A 56 1.01 1.10 -12.49
CA PHE A 56 1.90 1.67 -13.50
C PHE A 56 1.25 1.85 -14.88
N ASN A 57 -0.03 2.21 -14.88
CA ASN A 57 -0.71 2.64 -16.10
C ASN A 57 -0.30 4.07 -16.50
N ALA A 58 -0.57 4.44 -17.75
CA ALA A 58 -0.17 5.74 -18.30
C ALA A 58 -0.84 6.93 -17.60
N SER A 59 -2.02 6.77 -17.00
CA SER A 59 -2.76 7.84 -16.31
C SER A 59 -2.14 8.13 -14.94
N THR A 60 -1.94 7.09 -14.13
CA THR A 60 -1.33 7.19 -12.79
C THR A 60 0.11 7.69 -12.86
N GLN A 61 0.90 7.21 -13.83
CA GLN A 61 2.26 7.72 -14.06
C GLN A 61 2.26 9.22 -14.39
N ASN A 62 1.35 9.69 -15.25
CA ASN A 62 1.31 11.12 -15.56
C ASN A 62 0.93 11.94 -14.32
N LEU A 63 -0.01 11.44 -13.52
CA LEU A 63 -0.48 12.12 -12.33
C LEU A 63 0.62 12.20 -11.27
N ILE A 64 1.38 11.13 -11.05
CA ILE A 64 2.57 11.13 -10.18
C ILE A 64 3.60 12.16 -10.63
N ILE A 65 3.86 12.29 -11.93
CA ILE A 65 4.77 13.32 -12.45
C ILE A 65 4.23 14.71 -12.10
N LEU A 66 2.95 14.97 -12.33
CA LEU A 66 2.36 16.26 -11.99
C LEU A 66 2.46 16.56 -10.48
N LEU A 67 2.26 15.55 -9.62
CA LEU A 67 2.41 15.69 -8.17
C LEU A 67 3.86 15.98 -7.75
N ASN A 68 4.83 15.23 -8.30
CA ASN A 68 6.25 15.39 -7.99
C ASN A 68 6.77 16.80 -8.28
N TYR A 69 6.20 17.46 -9.29
CA TYR A 69 6.57 18.82 -9.67
C TYR A 69 5.60 19.89 -9.15
N ASN A 70 4.70 19.55 -8.23
CA ASN A 70 3.69 20.46 -7.68
C ASN A 70 2.92 21.22 -8.79
N ALA A 71 2.57 20.50 -9.85
CA ALA A 71 1.86 21.02 -11.02
C ALA A 71 0.34 20.83 -10.93
N LEU A 72 -0.18 20.46 -9.76
CA LEU A 72 -1.60 20.35 -9.47
C LEU A 72 -1.96 21.30 -8.34
N ASP A 73 -3.07 22.00 -8.52
CA ASP A 73 -3.68 22.87 -7.51
C ASP A 73 -5.07 22.31 -7.16
N PHE A 74 -5.32 22.04 -5.88
CA PHE A 74 -6.63 21.59 -5.42
C PHE A 74 -7.63 22.75 -5.35
N LYS A 75 -8.83 22.54 -5.89
CA LYS A 75 -9.92 23.52 -5.91
C LYS A 75 -11.27 22.84 -5.69
N VAL A 76 -12.22 23.63 -5.21
CA VAL A 76 -13.61 23.21 -5.04
C VAL A 76 -14.48 24.16 -5.85
N LYS A 77 -15.38 23.61 -6.66
CA LYS A 77 -16.31 24.39 -7.47
C LYS A 77 -17.74 24.13 -7.01
N GLU A 78 -18.49 25.19 -6.79
CA GLU A 78 -19.92 25.12 -6.57
C GLU A 78 -20.63 24.81 -7.89
N VAL A 79 -21.43 23.73 -7.90
CA VAL A 79 -22.23 23.32 -9.05
C VAL A 79 -23.70 23.44 -8.71
N ASN A 80 -24.38 24.35 -9.40
CA ASN A 80 -25.83 24.50 -9.32
C ASN A 80 -26.47 23.52 -10.31
N LEU A 81 -27.08 22.44 -9.81
CA LEU A 81 -27.71 21.40 -10.61
C LEU A 81 -29.16 21.72 -11.02
N GLY A 82 -29.65 22.92 -10.69
CA GLY A 82 -31.00 23.40 -11.02
C GLY A 82 -31.66 24.10 -9.83
N ASN A 83 -32.88 24.62 -10.02
CA ASN A 83 -33.58 25.42 -9.02
C ASN A 83 -33.99 24.65 -7.75
N ASP A 84 -34.05 23.31 -7.82
CA ASP A 84 -34.55 22.45 -6.73
C ASP A 84 -33.49 21.50 -6.16
N VAL A 85 -32.24 21.55 -6.63
CA VAL A 85 -31.15 20.72 -6.12
C VAL A 85 -30.20 21.59 -5.30
N PRO A 86 -29.88 21.23 -4.05
CA PRO A 86 -28.93 21.98 -3.24
C PRO A 86 -27.58 22.11 -3.98
N CYS A 87 -26.93 23.25 -3.83
CA CYS A 87 -25.61 23.50 -4.40
C CYS A 87 -24.64 22.43 -3.89
N GLU A 88 -24.03 21.68 -4.81
CA GLU A 88 -23.03 20.68 -4.47
C GLU A 88 -21.62 21.25 -4.68
N HIS A 89 -20.75 20.97 -3.72
CA HIS A 89 -19.34 21.31 -3.81
C HIS A 89 -18.61 20.17 -4.52
N PHE A 90 -18.06 20.45 -5.70
CA PHE A 90 -17.34 19.48 -6.51
C PHE A 90 -15.82 19.68 -6.39
N PRO A 91 -15.09 18.77 -5.71
CA PRO A 91 -13.64 18.83 -5.61
C PRO A 91 -12.98 18.44 -6.94
N TYR A 92 -11.92 19.17 -7.33
CA TYR A 92 -11.13 18.88 -8.51
C TYR A 92 -9.68 19.41 -8.37
N PHE A 93 -8.80 18.91 -9.21
CA PHE A 93 -7.40 19.29 -9.31
C PHE A 93 -7.16 19.96 -10.65
N GLU A 94 -6.73 21.23 -10.62
CA GLU A 94 -6.38 21.99 -11.81
C GLU A 94 -4.89 21.84 -12.13
N VAL A 95 -4.58 21.62 -13.40
CA VAL A 95 -3.20 21.51 -13.88
C VAL A 95 -2.60 22.89 -14.06
N ASN A 96 -1.55 23.19 -13.28
CA ASN A 96 -0.81 24.42 -13.39
C ASN A 96 0.09 24.41 -14.63
N ARG A 97 -0.43 24.95 -15.74
CA ARG A 97 0.27 25.00 -17.03
C ARG A 97 1.62 25.72 -16.96
N LYS A 98 1.84 26.64 -16.01
CA LYS A 98 3.14 27.32 -15.85
C LYS A 98 4.18 26.35 -15.29
N SER A 99 3.81 25.59 -14.25
CA SER A 99 4.65 24.54 -13.66
C SER A 99 4.94 23.44 -14.69
N VAL A 100 3.94 23.01 -15.46
CA VAL A 100 4.12 21.98 -16.51
C VAL A 100 5.12 22.38 -17.59
N LYS A 101 5.18 23.67 -17.97
CA LYS A 101 6.14 24.16 -18.97
C LYS A 101 7.58 24.17 -18.48
N GLN A 102 7.80 24.12 -17.16
CA GLN A 102 9.14 24.08 -16.56
C GLN A 102 9.68 22.66 -16.42
N LEU A 103 8.86 21.65 -16.73
CA LEU A 103 9.27 20.25 -16.62
C LEU A 103 10.38 19.94 -17.63
N PRO A 104 11.42 19.18 -17.23
CA PRO A 104 12.50 18.75 -18.12
C PRO A 104 12.04 17.59 -19.03
N ILE A 105 10.95 17.80 -19.76
CA ILE A 105 10.29 16.79 -20.59
C ILE A 105 10.38 17.25 -22.05
N ASP A 106 10.70 16.32 -22.96
CA ASP A 106 10.68 16.58 -24.41
C ASP A 106 9.34 17.22 -24.82
N GLY A 107 9.40 18.26 -25.68
CA GLY A 107 8.25 19.05 -26.10
C GLY A 107 7.11 18.22 -26.72
N LYS A 108 7.40 17.02 -27.26
CA LYS A 108 6.37 16.06 -27.70
C LYS A 108 5.59 15.45 -26.53
N ASN A 109 6.28 15.10 -25.45
CA ASN A 109 5.68 14.54 -24.24
C ASN A 109 5.02 15.62 -23.38
N ALA A 110 5.53 16.85 -23.39
CA ALA A 110 4.91 17.99 -22.70
C ALA A 110 3.45 18.21 -23.14
N LYS A 111 3.14 17.99 -24.42
CA LYS A 111 1.77 18.09 -24.95
C LYS A 111 0.80 17.07 -24.35
N LYS A 112 1.29 15.90 -23.93
CA LYS A 112 0.47 14.86 -23.29
C LYS A 112 -0.10 15.33 -21.95
N TYR A 113 0.71 16.05 -21.16
CA TYR A 113 0.31 16.59 -19.86
C TYR A 113 -0.56 17.85 -19.98
N LEU A 114 -0.43 18.59 -21.08
CA LEU A 114 -1.21 19.81 -21.35
C LEU A 114 -2.57 19.54 -22.00
N TYR A 115 -2.90 18.29 -22.33
CA TYR A 115 -4.17 17.94 -22.97
C TYR A 115 -5.34 17.97 -21.99
N ARG A 116 -5.05 17.81 -20.69
CA ARG A 116 -6.06 17.77 -19.63
C ARG A 116 -5.86 18.94 -18.69
N ASP A 117 -6.92 19.72 -18.48
CA ASP A 117 -6.88 20.86 -17.57
C ASP A 117 -7.22 20.50 -16.14
N ASN A 118 -8.09 19.50 -15.95
CA ASN A 118 -8.61 19.15 -14.64
C ASN A 118 -8.74 17.63 -14.44
N TYR A 119 -8.56 17.19 -13.21
CA TYR A 119 -8.94 15.86 -12.70
C TYR A 119 -10.01 16.03 -11.63
N SER A 120 -11.07 15.23 -11.64
CA SER A 120 -12.04 15.27 -10.53
C SER A 120 -11.46 14.66 -9.25
N GLY A 121 -12.06 14.94 -8.09
CA GLY A 121 -11.75 14.23 -6.84
C GLY A 121 -11.89 12.72 -6.99
N PHE A 122 -13.00 12.25 -7.60
CA PHE A 122 -13.25 10.84 -7.89
C PHE A 122 -12.14 10.20 -8.73
N GLU A 123 -11.65 10.89 -9.76
CA GLU A 123 -10.54 10.38 -10.55
C GLU A 123 -9.24 10.31 -9.77
N MET A 124 -9.01 11.25 -8.86
CA MET A 124 -7.84 11.20 -7.97
C MET A 124 -7.92 10.00 -7.03
N ASP A 125 -9.11 9.67 -6.55
CA ASP A 125 -9.35 8.49 -5.74
C ASP A 125 -9.12 7.21 -6.52
N ASP A 126 -9.77 7.06 -7.67
CA ASP A 126 -9.69 5.84 -8.47
C ASP A 126 -8.27 5.59 -9.02
N LEU A 127 -7.59 6.64 -9.48
CA LEU A 127 -6.30 6.49 -10.15
C LEU A 127 -5.11 6.44 -9.19
N LEU A 128 -5.27 6.92 -7.95
CA LEU A 128 -4.14 7.10 -7.05
C LEU A 128 -4.46 6.83 -5.58
N LEU A 129 -5.36 7.59 -4.97
CA LEU A 129 -5.49 7.57 -3.50
C LEU A 129 -6.12 6.26 -3.01
N GLY A 130 -7.12 5.75 -3.72
CA GLY A 130 -7.71 4.44 -3.47
C GLY A 130 -6.69 3.32 -3.58
N LEU A 131 -5.78 3.38 -4.57
CA LEU A 131 -4.69 2.40 -4.69
C LEU A 131 -3.75 2.42 -3.48
N PHE A 132 -3.38 3.59 -2.97
CA PHE A 132 -2.53 3.65 -1.77
C PHE A 132 -3.25 3.25 -0.49
N GLU A 133 -4.55 3.57 -0.40
CA GLU A 133 -5.42 3.10 0.67
C GLU A 133 -5.46 1.57 0.70
N ASP A 134 -5.65 0.95 -0.46
CA ASP A 134 -5.64 -0.50 -0.64
C ASP A 134 -4.30 -1.13 -0.26
N ILE A 135 -3.17 -0.54 -0.70
CA ILE A 135 -1.83 -1.02 -0.30
C ILE A 135 -1.71 -0.99 1.22
N GLY A 136 -2.11 0.09 1.87
CA GLY A 136 -2.07 0.19 3.32
C GLY A 136 -2.95 -0.85 4.01
N CYS A 137 -4.16 -1.08 3.49
CA CYS A 137 -5.09 -2.08 3.98
C CYS A 137 -4.50 -3.50 3.86
N PHE A 138 -4.00 -3.87 2.68
CA PHE A 138 -3.41 -5.18 2.42
C PHE A 138 -2.15 -5.42 3.24
N GLU A 139 -1.35 -4.38 3.49
CA GLU A 139 -0.16 -4.50 4.35
C GLU A 139 -0.55 -4.67 5.82
N LYS A 140 -1.55 -3.93 6.32
CA LYS A 140 -2.12 -4.12 7.68
C LYS A 140 -2.62 -5.54 7.89
N GLN A 141 -3.25 -6.13 6.88
CA GLN A 141 -3.75 -7.51 6.90
C GLN A 141 -2.64 -8.58 6.73
N GLY A 142 -1.40 -8.16 6.44
CA GLY A 142 -0.26 -9.07 6.23
C GLY A 142 -0.28 -9.80 4.88
N LEU A 143 -1.19 -9.40 3.98
CA LEU A 143 -1.31 -9.92 2.62
C LEU A 143 -0.10 -9.51 1.78
N ILE A 144 0.41 -8.29 1.98
CA ILE A 144 1.70 -7.85 1.42
C ILE A 144 2.69 -7.54 2.54
N GLY A 145 3.99 -7.70 2.24
CA GLY A 145 5.05 -7.37 3.18
C GLY A 145 5.55 -5.95 2.98
N ILE A 146 5.77 -5.22 4.07
CA ILE A 146 6.34 -3.85 4.02
C ILE A 146 7.59 -3.72 3.16
N GLN A 147 8.47 -4.73 3.11
CA GLN A 147 9.66 -4.69 2.25
C GLN A 147 9.28 -4.52 0.77
N ALA A 148 8.32 -5.31 0.28
CA ALA A 148 7.87 -5.25 -1.11
C ALA A 148 7.18 -3.92 -1.41
N VAL A 149 6.36 -3.43 -0.47
CA VAL A 149 5.75 -2.10 -0.58
C VAL A 149 6.81 -1.01 -0.65
N TYR A 150 7.79 -1.05 0.25
CA TYR A 150 8.85 -0.05 0.28
C TYR A 150 9.69 -0.06 -0.99
N ASP A 151 10.16 -1.24 -1.42
CA ASP A 151 11.03 -1.36 -2.59
C ASP A 151 10.31 -0.98 -3.90
N THR A 152 8.98 -1.14 -3.97
CA THR A 152 8.21 -0.90 -5.21
C THR A 152 7.50 0.47 -5.22
N PHE A 153 6.91 0.88 -4.10
CA PHE A 153 5.94 1.98 -4.04
C PHE A 153 6.35 3.13 -3.13
N SER A 154 7.40 3.02 -2.30
CA SER A 154 7.73 4.05 -1.29
C SER A 154 7.86 5.46 -1.87
N TRP A 155 8.60 5.62 -2.97
CA TRP A 155 8.79 6.91 -3.62
C TRP A 155 7.47 7.52 -4.11
N TYR A 156 6.57 6.71 -4.64
CA TYR A 156 5.26 7.15 -5.13
C TYR A 156 4.34 7.54 -3.98
N ILE A 157 4.30 6.72 -2.92
CA ILE A 157 3.56 6.99 -1.69
C ILE A 157 4.04 8.31 -1.07
N GLU A 158 5.36 8.50 -0.96
CA GLU A 158 5.96 9.71 -0.42
C GLU A 158 5.63 10.95 -1.26
N THR A 159 5.76 10.83 -2.58
CA THR A 159 5.48 11.92 -3.53
C THR A 159 4.02 12.37 -3.44
N ALA A 160 3.08 11.42 -3.41
CA ALA A 160 1.66 11.72 -3.30
C ALA A 160 1.32 12.30 -1.93
N TRP A 161 1.78 11.66 -0.85
CA TRP A 161 1.48 12.09 0.53
C TRP A 161 2.03 13.49 0.82
N ASN A 162 3.21 13.83 0.28
CA ASN A 162 3.84 15.13 0.51
C ASN A 162 3.30 16.25 -0.39
N SER A 163 2.53 15.92 -1.44
CA SER A 163 1.97 16.92 -2.34
C SER A 163 0.98 17.85 -1.61
N PRO A 164 1.14 19.18 -1.72
CA PRO A 164 0.21 20.14 -1.12
C PRO A 164 -1.23 19.97 -1.60
N ALA A 165 -1.43 19.67 -2.89
CA ALA A 165 -2.77 19.49 -3.45
C ALA A 165 -3.47 18.27 -2.84
N ILE A 166 -2.75 17.15 -2.68
CA ILE A 166 -3.30 15.94 -2.04
C ILE A 166 -3.62 16.20 -0.58
N LYS A 167 -2.73 16.88 0.17
CA LYS A 167 -2.99 17.26 1.56
C LYS A 167 -4.26 18.09 1.71
N ASN A 168 -4.42 19.11 0.87
CA ASN A 168 -5.61 19.97 0.90
C ASN A 168 -6.88 19.18 0.55
N TYR A 169 -6.80 18.22 -0.38
CA TYR A 169 -7.93 17.35 -0.73
C TYR A 169 -8.30 16.38 0.39
N ILE A 170 -7.32 15.76 1.02
CA ILE A 170 -7.54 14.89 2.18
C ILE A 170 -8.18 15.69 3.31
N GLU A 171 -7.61 16.83 3.68
CA GLU A 171 -8.18 17.72 4.72
C GLU A 171 -9.62 18.16 4.38
N TYR A 172 -9.87 18.53 3.13
CA TYR A 172 -11.22 18.84 2.67
C TYR A 172 -12.18 17.65 2.87
N SER A 173 -11.78 16.44 2.45
CA SER A 173 -12.59 15.23 2.56
C SER A 173 -12.88 14.86 4.02
N GLN A 174 -11.88 14.96 4.88
CA GLN A 174 -11.99 14.71 6.33
C GLN A 174 -12.96 15.70 7.01
N ASN A 175 -13.01 16.96 6.56
CA ASN A 175 -13.91 17.96 7.12
C ASN A 175 -15.37 17.83 6.65
N LEU A 176 -15.65 17.06 5.60
CA LEU A 176 -17.02 16.83 5.11
C LEU A 176 -17.80 15.81 5.94
N GLU A 177 -17.11 14.83 6.54
CA GLU A 177 -17.73 13.72 7.25
C GLU A 177 -17.56 13.86 8.77
N LYS A 178 -18.57 13.44 9.54
CA LYS A 178 -18.53 13.50 11.01
C LYS A 178 -17.43 12.62 11.63
N ASP A 179 -17.09 11.53 10.95
CA ASP A 179 -16.04 10.58 11.33
C ASP A 179 -14.90 10.60 10.29
N GLY A 180 -14.63 11.79 9.72
CA GLY A 180 -13.67 11.94 8.63
C GLY A 180 -12.23 11.57 8.98
N ASP A 181 -11.88 11.40 10.25
CA ASP A 181 -10.56 10.95 10.69
C ASP A 181 -10.15 9.59 10.10
N ASP A 182 -11.13 8.75 9.74
CA ASP A 182 -10.90 7.44 9.11
C ASP A 182 -10.59 7.54 7.60
N ILE A 183 -10.91 8.68 6.97
CA ILE A 183 -10.68 8.89 5.54
C ILE A 183 -9.16 8.96 5.27
N TYR A 184 -8.71 8.05 4.42
CA TYR A 184 -7.30 7.81 4.07
C TYR A 184 -6.39 7.36 5.23
N GLU A 185 -6.95 6.71 6.26
CA GLU A 185 -6.18 6.20 7.40
C GLU A 185 -5.16 5.14 6.96
N ASN A 186 -5.46 4.32 5.95
CA ASN A 186 -4.53 3.30 5.46
C ASN A 186 -3.40 3.91 4.63
N PHE A 187 -3.68 4.95 3.84
CA PHE A 187 -2.66 5.69 3.09
C PHE A 187 -1.69 6.39 4.07
N LYS A 188 -2.21 7.07 5.10
CA LYS A 188 -1.40 7.65 6.18
C LYS A 188 -0.53 6.61 6.87
N TYR A 189 -1.14 5.47 7.19
CA TYR A 189 -0.45 4.35 7.81
C TYR A 189 0.71 3.86 6.96
N ILE A 190 0.48 3.59 5.67
CA ILE A 190 1.50 3.00 4.82
C ILE A 190 2.62 3.98 4.50
N PHE A 191 2.31 5.27 4.36
CA PHE A 191 3.32 6.33 4.29
C PHE A 191 4.22 6.32 5.53
N THR A 192 3.64 6.43 6.72
CA THR A 192 4.39 6.49 7.99
C THR A 192 5.23 5.24 8.20
N LYS A 193 4.66 4.07 7.89
CA LYS A 193 5.36 2.78 8.02
C LYS A 193 6.50 2.65 7.02
N SER A 194 6.30 3.07 5.78
CA SER A 194 7.34 3.04 4.74
C SER A 194 8.49 3.98 5.08
N GLU A 195 8.20 5.18 5.59
CA GLU A 195 9.21 6.13 6.01
C GLU A 195 10.04 5.58 7.20
N SER A 196 9.37 5.04 8.22
CA SER A 196 10.02 4.40 9.36
C SER A 196 10.86 3.19 8.95
N PHE A 197 10.35 2.37 8.04
CA PHE A 197 11.06 1.22 7.50
C PHE A 197 12.31 1.63 6.72
N GLY A 198 12.21 2.67 5.88
CA GLY A 198 13.34 3.21 5.13
C GLY A 198 14.46 3.71 6.05
N LYS A 199 14.11 4.45 7.11
CA LYS A 199 15.07 4.90 8.14
C LYS A 199 15.81 3.72 8.77
N ALA A 200 15.08 2.68 9.17
CA ALA A 200 15.69 1.47 9.74
C ALA A 200 16.60 0.73 8.74
N LYS A 201 16.17 0.60 7.47
CA LYS A 201 16.93 -0.05 6.40
C LYS A 201 18.26 0.69 6.13
N LEU A 202 18.24 2.02 6.11
CA LEU A 202 19.43 2.85 5.87
C LEU A 202 20.41 2.82 7.04
N ASN A 203 19.91 2.76 8.28
CA ASN A 203 20.74 2.69 9.48
C ASN A 203 21.37 1.30 9.71
N GLY A 204 21.01 0.29 8.91
CA GLY A 204 21.45 -1.08 9.13
C GLY A 204 20.81 -1.73 10.36
N ASP A 205 19.66 -1.22 10.79
CA ASP A 205 18.94 -1.77 11.95
C ASP A 205 18.49 -3.20 11.68
N TRP A 206 18.42 -3.99 12.75
CA TRP A 206 17.86 -5.34 12.67
C TRP A 206 16.36 -5.26 12.37
N ILE A 207 15.97 -5.56 11.13
CA ILE A 207 14.60 -5.38 10.63
C ILE A 207 13.53 -6.09 11.49
N TRP A 208 13.85 -7.26 12.05
CA TRP A 208 12.91 -7.95 12.95
C TRP A 208 12.67 -7.17 14.25
N PHE A 209 13.71 -6.50 14.78
CA PHE A 209 13.60 -5.66 15.96
C PHE A 209 12.80 -4.38 15.65
N TRP A 210 13.02 -3.78 14.49
CA TRP A 210 12.18 -2.67 14.00
C TRP A 210 10.70 -3.08 13.90
N LYS A 211 10.40 -4.26 13.33
CA LYS A 211 9.01 -4.76 13.23
C LYS A 211 8.36 -4.89 14.61
N LEU A 212 9.10 -5.41 15.59
CA LEU A 212 8.62 -5.54 16.97
C LEU A 212 8.34 -4.16 17.58
N LYS A 213 9.29 -3.23 17.47
CA LYS A 213 9.15 -1.85 17.96
C LYS A 213 7.93 -1.16 17.32
N TRP A 214 7.79 -1.25 16.01
CA TRP A 214 6.66 -0.69 15.26
C TRP A 214 5.32 -1.25 15.76
N PHE A 215 5.22 -2.57 15.95
CA PHE A 215 4.01 -3.21 16.43
C PHE A 215 3.62 -2.73 17.84
N VAL A 216 4.61 -2.59 18.74
CA VAL A 216 4.39 -2.09 20.09
C VAL A 216 3.94 -0.63 20.08
N SER A 217 4.66 0.25 19.36
CA SER A 217 4.31 1.67 19.27
C SER A 217 2.90 1.90 18.70
N ASN A 218 2.54 1.18 17.64
CA ASN A 218 1.25 1.38 16.98
C ASN A 218 0.06 0.78 17.76
N LYS A 219 0.29 -0.24 18.61
CA LYS A 219 -0.75 -0.73 19.54
C LYS A 219 -0.98 0.21 20.72
N ILE A 220 0.05 0.90 21.18
CA ILE A 220 -0.04 1.84 22.30
C ILE A 220 -0.72 3.14 21.86
N LEU A 221 -0.47 3.61 20.63
CA LEU A 221 -1.06 4.83 20.07
C LEU A 221 -2.55 4.72 19.70
N LYS A 222 -3.11 3.49 19.63
CA LYS A 222 -4.54 3.23 19.35
C LYS A 222 -5.37 2.95 20.63
N ARG A 223 -4.82 3.22 21.81
CA ARG A 223 -5.53 3.17 23.10
C ARG A 223 -5.59 4.57 23.69
#